data_AF-A0A2W6P7J6-F1
#
_entry.id   AF-A0A2W6P7J6-F1
#
_cell.length_a   1.000
_cell.length_b   1.000
_cell.length_c   1.000
_cell.angle_alpha   90.00
_cell.angle_beta   90.00
_cell.angle_gamma   90.00
#
_symmetry.space_group_name_H-M   'P 1'
#
loop_
_entity.id
_entity.type
_entity.pdbx_description
1 polymer ?
#
loop_
_entity_poly.entity_id
_entity_poly.type
_entity_poly.pdbx_seq_one_letter_code
_entity_poly.pdbx_strand_id
1 'polypeptide(L)'
;MVKEKGTKSNPDEITFYFSENRFMTLLKESKKYRDLYYSKEALLSFFLSVITVFFLIIAARGESSFSISKIIDLQNHQLTQNGVENVVDLAKNLLNFNLAGLFGLLGFIIGGLSILSGTLSSKVIDTINDEGKIRHLISLMFSFYFAGAIIGVTLVVSILTYISLYTPYVMNLYVLFFWSFFVCYLSYFTIIVSIMLLGTSLRFFLLNHWYVRKQN
;
A
#
# COMPACT_ATOMS: atom_id res chain seq x y z
N MET A 1 34.43 20.06 -30.74
CA MET A 1 33.63 20.72 -29.69
C MET A 1 32.19 20.82 -30.17
N VAL A 2 31.39 19.79 -29.89
CA VAL A 2 29.96 19.76 -30.23
C VAL A 2 29.23 20.49 -29.11
N LYS A 3 28.67 21.66 -29.41
CA LYS A 3 27.73 22.35 -28.52
C LYS A 3 26.48 21.48 -28.40
N GLU A 4 26.31 20.79 -27.28
CA GLU A 4 25.02 20.25 -26.88
C GLU A 4 24.03 21.41 -26.76
N LYS A 5 23.02 21.41 -27.64
CA LYS A 5 21.85 22.27 -27.51
C LYS A 5 21.10 21.82 -26.27
N GLY A 6 21.22 22.59 -25.19
CA GLY A 6 20.29 22.52 -24.07
C GLY A 6 18.87 22.72 -24.59
N THR A 7 18.07 21.66 -24.54
CA THR A 7 16.63 21.72 -24.75
C THR A 7 16.05 22.58 -23.63
N LYS A 8 15.65 23.81 -23.97
CA LYS A 8 14.89 24.68 -23.06
C LYS A 8 13.69 23.89 -22.53
N SER A 9 13.63 23.72 -21.21
CA SER A 9 12.50 23.12 -20.52
C SER A 9 11.24 23.95 -20.79
N ASN A 10 10.17 23.30 -21.23
CA ASN A 10 8.95 23.97 -21.64
C ASN A 10 8.12 24.30 -20.39
N PRO A 11 7.82 25.58 -20.08
CA PRO A 11 7.03 25.95 -18.89
C PRO A 11 5.64 25.29 -18.84
N ASP A 12 5.15 24.78 -19.98
CA ASP A 12 3.90 24.02 -20.12
C ASP A 12 3.90 22.66 -19.39
N GLU A 13 5.07 22.04 -19.15
CA GLU A 13 5.11 20.73 -18.46
C GLU A 13 4.76 20.85 -16.98
N ILE A 14 5.11 21.96 -16.33
CA ILE A 14 4.82 22.15 -14.90
C ILE A 14 3.33 22.53 -14.74
N THR A 15 2.80 23.42 -15.58
CA THR A 15 1.38 23.81 -15.58
C THR A 15 0.44 22.66 -15.93
N PHE A 16 0.88 21.68 -16.72
CA PHE A 16 0.13 20.43 -16.96
C PHE A 16 -0.26 19.73 -15.64
N TYR A 17 0.64 19.72 -14.64
CA TYR A 17 0.39 19.13 -13.33
C TYR A 17 -0.56 19.94 -12.44
N PHE A 18 -0.93 21.16 -12.84
CA PHE A 18 -1.91 21.99 -12.14
C PHE A 18 -3.37 21.80 -12.62
N SER A 19 -3.61 21.07 -13.72
CA SER A 19 -4.93 20.88 -14.34
C SER A 19 -5.92 19.99 -13.54
N GLU A 20 -7.22 20.09 -13.85
CA GLU A 20 -8.31 19.35 -13.19
C GLU A 20 -8.15 17.82 -13.32
N ASN A 21 -8.50 17.08 -12.26
CA ASN A 21 -8.31 15.62 -12.06
C ASN A 21 -6.87 15.12 -11.80
N ARG A 22 -6.11 15.85 -10.96
CA ARG A 22 -4.71 15.51 -10.59
C ARG A 22 -4.46 14.03 -10.26
N PHE A 23 -5.26 13.42 -9.37
CA PHE A 23 -5.00 12.04 -8.94
C PHE A 23 -5.12 11.05 -10.10
N MET A 24 -6.24 11.09 -10.82
CA MET A 24 -6.54 10.12 -11.88
C MET A 24 -5.66 10.33 -13.12
N THR A 25 -5.37 11.58 -13.47
CA THR A 25 -4.45 11.91 -14.57
C THR A 25 -3.04 11.43 -14.27
N LEU A 26 -2.52 11.69 -13.05
CA LEU A 26 -1.21 11.20 -12.62
C LEU A 26 -1.16 9.67 -12.46
N LEU A 27 -2.25 9.05 -12.00
CA LEU A 27 -2.35 7.60 -11.88
C LEU A 27 -2.26 6.91 -13.25
N LYS A 28 -2.94 7.48 -14.25
CA LYS A 28 -2.96 6.96 -15.62
C LYS A 28 -1.61 7.15 -16.32
N GLU A 29 -1.02 8.34 -16.18
CA GLU A 29 0.31 8.70 -16.70
C GLU A 29 1.43 7.83 -16.10
N SER A 30 1.42 7.64 -14.78
CA SER A 30 2.45 6.87 -14.07
C SER A 30 2.28 5.36 -14.20
N LYS A 31 1.14 4.88 -14.72
CA LYS A 31 0.76 3.46 -14.81
C LYS A 31 0.82 2.70 -13.48
N LYS A 32 0.86 3.40 -12.35
CA LYS A 32 1.02 2.79 -11.01
C LYS A 32 -0.14 1.91 -10.57
N TYR A 33 -1.32 2.06 -11.19
CA TYR A 33 -2.43 1.12 -10.98
C TYR A 33 -2.06 -0.33 -11.36
N ARG A 34 -1.12 -0.51 -12.31
CA ARG A 34 -0.63 -1.83 -12.71
C ARG A 34 0.17 -2.49 -11.60
N ASP A 35 0.77 -1.69 -10.72
CA ASP A 35 1.49 -2.18 -9.54
C ASP A 35 0.54 -2.78 -8.49
N LEU A 36 -0.77 -2.54 -8.59
CA LEU A 36 -1.77 -3.12 -7.69
C LEU A 36 -2.09 -4.59 -8.03
N TYR A 37 -1.95 -4.99 -9.29
CA TYR A 37 -2.44 -6.29 -9.79
C TYR A 37 -1.36 -7.17 -10.43
N TYR A 38 -0.30 -6.58 -11.00
CA TYR A 38 0.68 -7.32 -11.82
C TYR A 38 2.11 -7.25 -11.27
N SER A 39 2.23 -6.83 -10.03
CA SER A 39 3.49 -6.56 -9.36
C SER A 39 3.91 -7.79 -8.54
N LYS A 40 5.22 -7.95 -8.31
CA LYS A 40 5.74 -9.04 -7.47
C LYS A 40 5.22 -8.92 -6.03
N GLU A 41 4.88 -7.70 -5.65
CA GLU A 41 4.33 -7.25 -4.39
C GLU A 41 2.89 -7.72 -4.22
N ALA A 42 2.06 -7.54 -5.25
CA ALA A 42 0.70 -8.05 -5.27
C ALA A 42 0.68 -9.58 -5.17
N LEU A 43 1.60 -10.26 -5.88
CA LEU A 43 1.76 -11.70 -5.81
C LEU A 43 2.17 -12.17 -4.41
N LEU A 44 3.16 -11.52 -3.79
CA LEU A 44 3.57 -11.83 -2.42
C LEU A 44 2.44 -11.59 -1.42
N SER A 45 1.73 -10.45 -1.54
CA SER A 45 0.57 -10.11 -0.69
C SER A 45 -0.54 -11.14 -0.80
N PHE A 46 -0.79 -11.64 -2.01
CA PHE A 46 -1.75 -12.69 -2.28
C PHE A 46 -1.36 -14.01 -1.59
N PHE A 47 -0.10 -14.43 -1.70
CA PHE A 47 0.36 -15.65 -1.00
C PHE A 47 0.24 -15.52 0.51
N LEU A 48 0.64 -14.38 1.09
CA LEU A 48 0.48 -14.12 2.52
C LEU A 48 -1.00 -14.11 2.95
N SER A 49 -1.89 -13.52 2.16
CA SER A 49 -3.32 -13.50 2.51
C SER A 49 -3.94 -14.89 2.47
N VAL A 50 -3.60 -15.74 1.49
CA VAL A 50 -4.04 -17.14 1.46
C VAL A 50 -3.57 -17.89 2.71
N ILE A 51 -2.30 -17.75 3.09
CA ILE A 51 -1.72 -18.40 4.27
C ILE A 51 -2.46 -17.95 5.54
N THR A 52 -2.66 -16.64 5.73
CA THR A 52 -3.32 -16.11 6.93
C THR A 52 -4.76 -16.57 7.06
N VAL A 53 -5.51 -16.58 5.95
CA VAL A 53 -6.89 -17.08 5.96
C VAL A 53 -6.93 -18.59 6.24
N PHE A 54 -5.98 -19.36 5.72
CA PHE A 54 -5.85 -20.77 6.02
C PHE A 54 -5.62 -21.04 7.52
N PHE A 55 -4.73 -20.27 8.15
CA PHE A 55 -4.51 -20.35 9.60
C PHE A 55 -5.75 -19.95 10.40
N LEU A 56 -6.51 -18.94 9.96
CA LEU A 56 -7.77 -18.55 10.59
C LEU A 56 -8.82 -19.67 10.54
N ILE A 57 -8.91 -20.41 9.44
CA ILE A 57 -9.82 -21.56 9.33
C ILE A 57 -9.42 -22.67 10.31
N ILE A 58 -8.12 -22.95 10.44
CA ILE A 58 -7.64 -23.95 11.40
C ILE A 58 -7.98 -23.51 12.83
N ALA A 59 -7.72 -22.25 13.17
CA ALA A 59 -8.06 -21.69 14.49
C ALA A 59 -9.56 -21.79 14.79
N ALA A 60 -10.42 -21.60 13.78
CA ALA A 60 -11.88 -21.75 13.92
C ALA A 60 -12.35 -23.16 14.26
N ARG A 61 -11.57 -24.17 13.87
CA ARG A 61 -11.92 -25.57 14.12
C ARG A 61 -11.51 -26.06 15.50
N GLY A 62 -10.69 -25.31 16.25
CA GLY A 62 -10.24 -25.69 17.59
C GLY A 62 -9.42 -26.99 17.66
N GLU A 63 -9.05 -27.59 16.52
CA GLU A 63 -8.22 -28.79 16.47
C GLU A 63 -6.73 -28.40 16.49
N SER A 64 -6.02 -28.84 17.52
CA SER A 64 -4.57 -28.61 17.73
C SER A 64 -3.66 -29.51 16.87
N SER A 65 -4.22 -30.39 16.03
CA SER A 65 -3.45 -31.33 15.21
C SER A 65 -3.74 -31.17 13.71
N PHE A 66 -2.71 -30.76 12.96
CA PHE A 66 -2.75 -30.61 11.51
C PHE A 66 -2.72 -31.99 10.84
N SER A 67 -3.80 -32.38 10.14
CA SER A 67 -3.84 -33.58 9.29
C SER A 67 -4.48 -33.25 7.95
N ILE A 68 -3.72 -33.42 6.87
CA ILE A 68 -4.10 -33.08 5.49
C ILE A 68 -5.35 -33.87 5.04
N SER A 69 -5.57 -35.07 5.58
CA SER A 69 -6.74 -35.92 5.29
C SER A 69 -8.07 -35.30 5.73
N LYS A 70 -8.10 -34.44 6.75
CA LYS A 70 -9.31 -33.79 7.28
C LYS A 70 -9.77 -32.55 6.49
N ILE A 71 -9.02 -32.16 5.46
CA ILE A 71 -9.40 -31.06 4.56
C ILE A 71 -10.56 -31.49 3.66
N ILE A 72 -10.68 -32.79 3.35
CA ILE A 72 -11.68 -33.33 2.41
C ILE A 72 -13.08 -33.40 3.04
N ASP A 73 -13.20 -33.52 4.36
CA ASP A 73 -14.49 -33.51 5.09
C ASP A 73 -15.06 -32.11 5.34
N LEU A 74 -14.75 -31.17 4.45
CA LEU A 74 -15.05 -29.73 4.51
C LEU A 74 -16.55 -29.37 4.65
N GLN A 75 -17.46 -30.33 4.47
CA GLN A 75 -18.87 -30.07 4.25
C GLN A 75 -19.79 -30.40 5.44
N ASN A 76 -19.37 -31.23 6.40
CA ASN A 76 -20.33 -31.84 7.36
C ASN A 76 -20.08 -31.59 8.85
N HIS A 77 -18.99 -30.92 9.26
CA HIS A 77 -18.76 -30.65 10.69
C HIS A 77 -19.31 -29.30 11.12
N GLN A 78 -20.27 -29.31 12.05
CA GLN A 78 -20.77 -28.11 12.71
C GLN A 78 -19.62 -27.36 13.40
N LEU A 79 -19.44 -26.09 13.05
CA LEU A 79 -18.61 -25.15 13.79
C LEU A 79 -19.14 -25.08 15.24
N THR A 80 -18.31 -25.42 16.21
CA THR A 80 -18.63 -25.21 17.62
C THR A 80 -18.79 -23.71 17.89
N GLN A 81 -19.87 -23.29 18.55
CA GLN A 81 -20.13 -21.87 18.86
C GLN A 81 -18.93 -21.22 19.58
N ASN A 82 -18.29 -21.96 20.48
CA ASN A 82 -17.07 -21.54 21.18
C ASN A 82 -15.86 -21.29 20.23
N GLY A 83 -15.77 -22.04 19.12
CA GLY A 83 -14.71 -21.85 18.13
C GLY A 83 -14.91 -20.58 17.29
N VAL A 84 -16.16 -20.24 16.99
CA VAL A 84 -16.52 -19.02 16.25
C VAL A 84 -16.23 -17.77 17.09
N GLU A 85 -16.60 -17.77 18.37
CA GLU A 85 -16.32 -16.65 19.28
C GLU A 85 -14.81 -16.40 19.43
N ASN A 86 -14.02 -17.47 19.61
CA ASN A 86 -12.56 -17.36 19.70
C ASN A 86 -11.92 -16.76 18.44
N VAL A 87 -12.41 -17.12 17.25
CA VAL A 87 -11.90 -16.56 15.98
C VAL A 87 -12.27 -15.11 15.81
N VAL A 88 -13.50 -14.75 16.16
CA VAL A 88 -13.97 -13.37 16.07
C VAL A 88 -13.13 -12.49 16.99
N ASP A 89 -12.81 -12.94 18.20
CA ASP A 89 -11.96 -12.19 19.13
C ASP A 89 -10.49 -12.12 18.68
N LEU A 90 -9.95 -13.20 18.13
CA LEU A 90 -8.62 -13.19 17.50
C LEU A 90 -8.58 -12.23 16.30
N ALA A 91 -9.61 -12.24 15.46
CA ALA A 91 -9.73 -11.34 14.32
C ALA A 91 -9.81 -9.86 14.76
N LYS A 92 -10.60 -9.54 15.80
CA LYS A 92 -10.65 -8.19 16.39
C LYS A 92 -9.27 -7.74 16.86
N ASN A 93 -8.55 -8.61 17.58
CA ASN A 93 -7.21 -8.30 18.10
C ASN A 93 -6.21 -8.03 16.96
N LEU A 94 -6.14 -8.93 15.97
CA LEU A 94 -5.27 -8.76 14.81
C LEU A 94 -5.62 -7.50 14.02
N LEU A 95 -6.92 -7.22 13.85
CA LEU A 95 -7.38 -6.03 13.14
C LEU A 95 -7.04 -4.75 13.90
N ASN A 96 -7.10 -4.76 15.24
CA ASN A 96 -6.70 -3.62 16.06
C ASN A 96 -5.20 -3.33 15.96
N PHE A 97 -4.34 -4.36 16.03
CA PHE A 97 -2.91 -4.21 15.78
C PHE A 97 -2.61 -3.70 14.37
N ASN A 98 -3.34 -4.20 13.38
CA ASN A 98 -3.23 -3.77 11.99
C ASN A 98 -3.61 -2.30 11.83
N LEU A 99 -4.73 -1.85 12.42
CA LEU A 99 -5.14 -0.44 12.41
C LEU A 99 -4.06 0.47 13.00
N ALA A 100 -3.50 0.11 14.16
CA ALA A 100 -2.40 0.86 14.76
C ALA A 100 -1.18 0.94 13.83
N GLY A 101 -0.81 -0.18 13.19
CA GLY A 101 0.26 -0.24 12.19
C GLY A 101 -0.01 0.64 10.96
N LEU A 102 -1.24 0.62 10.43
CA LEU A 102 -1.64 1.43 9.27
C LEU A 102 -1.62 2.93 9.57
N PHE A 103 -2.05 3.36 10.76
CA PHE A 103 -1.89 4.76 11.18
C PHE A 103 -0.42 5.16 11.29
N GLY A 104 0.44 4.29 11.81
CA GLY A 104 1.88 4.49 11.84
C GLY A 104 2.48 4.64 10.44
N LEU A 105 2.10 3.78 9.49
CA LEU A 105 2.53 3.83 8.10
C LEU A 105 2.06 5.11 7.38
N LEU A 106 0.82 5.55 7.66
CA LEU A 106 0.29 6.81 7.11
C LEU A 106 1.11 8.01 7.60
N GLY A 107 1.40 8.06 8.91
CA GLY A 107 2.26 9.09 9.50
C GLY A 107 3.67 9.07 8.93
N PHE A 108 4.24 7.88 8.72
CA PHE A 108 5.54 7.72 8.08
C PHE A 108 5.56 8.26 6.64
N ILE A 109 4.53 7.99 5.83
CA ILE A 109 4.48 8.47 4.44
C ILE A 109 4.26 9.98 4.37
N ILE A 110 3.39 10.54 5.22
CA ILE A 110 3.17 12.00 5.28
C ILE A 110 4.44 12.70 5.74
N GLY A 111 5.08 12.21 6.82
CA GLY A 111 6.34 12.75 7.32
C GLY A 111 7.48 12.61 6.32
N GLY A 112 7.60 11.45 5.67
CA GLY A 112 8.57 11.19 4.61
C GLY A 112 8.41 12.16 3.46
N LEU A 113 7.20 12.31 2.92
CA LEU A 113 6.93 13.25 1.83
C LEU A 113 7.19 14.71 2.24
N SER A 114 6.88 15.09 3.48
CA SER A 114 7.17 16.43 4.00
C SER A 114 8.67 16.72 4.07
N ILE A 115 9.49 15.78 4.52
CA ILE A 115 10.96 15.94 4.54
C ILE A 115 11.49 16.01 3.11
N LEU A 116 11.00 15.16 2.21
CA LEU A 116 11.40 15.15 0.80
C LEU A 116 11.06 16.50 0.14
N SER A 117 9.84 17.00 0.36
CA SER A 117 9.42 18.30 -0.19
C SER A 117 10.17 19.48 0.44
N GLY A 118 10.49 19.41 1.74
CA GLY A 118 11.20 20.48 2.45
C GLY A 118 12.70 20.54 2.15
N THR A 119 13.32 19.43 1.74
CA THR A 119 14.75 19.36 1.40
C THR A 119 15.04 19.71 -0.07
N LEU A 120 14.00 19.86 -0.89
CA LEU A 120 14.11 20.33 -2.27
C LEU A 120 14.21 21.85 -2.33
N SER A 121 15.39 22.36 -2.69
CA SER A 121 15.56 23.78 -3.01
C SER A 121 14.94 24.10 -4.37
N SER A 122 14.39 25.31 -4.54
CA SER A 122 13.98 25.83 -5.85
C SER A 122 15.11 25.71 -6.89
N LYS A 123 16.37 25.94 -6.50
CA LYS A 123 17.54 25.79 -7.38
C LYS A 123 17.73 24.36 -7.89
N VAL A 124 17.45 23.35 -7.05
CA VAL A 124 17.55 21.93 -7.44
C VAL A 124 16.43 21.56 -8.39
N ILE A 125 15.21 22.06 -8.14
CA ILE A 125 14.05 21.88 -9.02
C ILE A 125 14.34 22.50 -10.39
N ASP A 126 14.86 23.73 -10.43
CA ASP A 126 15.20 24.44 -11.66
C ASP A 126 16.30 23.68 -12.44
N THR A 127 17.35 23.21 -11.75
CA THR A 127 18.42 22.42 -12.39
C THR A 127 17.91 21.09 -12.98
N ILE A 128 17.02 20.39 -12.26
CA ILE A 128 16.40 19.15 -12.75
C ILE A 128 15.47 19.44 -13.93
N ASN A 129 14.77 20.58 -13.90
CA ASN A 129 13.91 21.03 -14.99
C ASN A 129 14.74 21.39 -16.23
N ASP A 130 15.84 22.11 -16.08
CA ASP A 130 16.77 22.47 -17.15
C ASP A 130 17.41 21.24 -17.81
N GLU A 131 17.58 20.15 -17.07
CA GLU A 131 18.00 18.84 -17.61
C GLU A 131 16.84 18.02 -18.23
N GLY A 132 15.60 18.54 -18.25
CA GLY A 132 14.41 17.86 -18.78
C GLY A 132 13.96 16.65 -17.97
N LYS A 133 14.39 16.52 -16.71
CA LYS A 133 14.13 15.34 -15.86
C LYS A 133 13.08 15.59 -14.78
N ILE A 134 12.34 16.70 -14.84
CA ILE A 134 11.32 17.07 -13.84
C ILE A 134 10.21 16.01 -13.69
N ARG A 135 9.87 15.32 -14.80
CA ARG A 135 8.91 14.22 -14.80
C ARG A 135 9.30 13.07 -13.86
N HIS A 136 10.59 12.78 -13.73
CA HIS A 136 11.06 11.76 -12.78
C HIS A 136 10.89 12.22 -11.33
N LEU A 137 11.20 13.49 -11.03
CA LEU A 137 10.98 14.09 -9.70
C LEU A 137 9.51 13.99 -9.29
N ILE A 138 8.62 14.43 -10.16
CA ILE A 138 7.17 14.44 -9.91
C ILE A 138 6.63 13.01 -9.79
N SER A 139 7.10 12.08 -10.61
CA SER A 139 6.73 10.65 -10.51
C SER A 139 7.14 10.04 -9.17
N LEU A 140 8.27 10.46 -8.59
CA LEU A 140 8.70 10.00 -7.27
C LEU A 140 7.80 10.57 -6.17
N MET A 141 7.49 11.87 -6.21
CA MET A 141 6.56 12.48 -5.25
C MET A 141 5.15 11.89 -5.36
N PHE A 142 4.67 11.63 -6.58
CA PHE A 142 3.38 10.97 -6.80
C PHE A 142 3.34 9.54 -6.23
N SER A 143 4.47 8.85 -6.16
CA SER A 143 4.55 7.52 -5.56
C SER A 143 4.16 7.53 -4.08
N PHE A 144 4.61 8.54 -3.33
CA PHE A 144 4.23 8.74 -1.93
C PHE A 144 2.73 9.02 -1.79
N TYR A 145 2.20 9.88 -2.67
CA TYR A 145 0.79 10.23 -2.67
C TYR A 145 -0.13 9.03 -2.99
N PHE A 146 0.24 8.23 -4.00
CA PHE A 146 -0.48 7.01 -4.36
C PHE A 146 -0.51 5.98 -3.22
N ALA A 147 0.63 5.75 -2.58
CA ALA A 147 0.69 4.83 -1.45
C ALA A 147 -0.10 5.33 -0.24
N GLY A 148 -0.03 6.63 0.06
CA GLY A 148 -0.85 7.26 1.10
C GLY A 148 -2.34 7.06 0.85
N ALA A 149 -2.78 7.19 -0.42
CA ALA A 149 -4.17 6.92 -0.80
C ALA A 149 -4.57 5.45 -0.58
N ILE A 150 -3.70 4.49 -0.93
CA ILE A 150 -3.96 3.06 -0.71
C ILE A 150 -4.05 2.73 0.79
N ILE A 151 -3.17 3.31 1.62
CA ILE A 151 -3.25 3.17 3.08
C ILE A 151 -4.56 3.75 3.59
N GLY A 152 -4.95 4.94 3.13
CA GLY A 152 -6.21 5.58 3.51
C GLY A 152 -7.43 4.72 3.17
N VAL A 153 -7.49 4.17 1.97
CA VAL A 153 -8.56 3.23 1.57
C VAL A 153 -8.54 1.98 2.43
N THR A 154 -7.37 1.40 2.68
CA THR A 154 -7.22 0.21 3.52
C THR A 154 -7.65 0.48 4.97
N LEU A 155 -7.33 1.65 5.52
CA LEU A 155 -7.81 2.09 6.85
C LEU A 155 -9.34 2.13 6.90
N VAL A 156 -9.99 2.75 5.92
CA VAL A 156 -11.46 2.83 5.87
C VAL A 156 -12.07 1.43 5.83
N VAL A 157 -11.55 0.55 4.97
CA VAL A 157 -12.03 -0.85 4.86
C VAL A 157 -11.81 -1.62 6.17
N SER A 158 -10.65 -1.43 6.83
CA SER A 158 -10.34 -2.07 8.11
C SER A 158 -11.23 -1.57 9.25
N ILE A 159 -11.54 -0.26 9.31
CA ILE A 159 -12.47 0.30 10.31
C ILE A 159 -13.88 -0.25 10.10
N LEU A 160 -14.37 -0.30 8.86
CA LEU A 160 -15.68 -0.86 8.55
C LEU A 160 -15.76 -2.35 8.93
N THR A 161 -14.70 -3.10 8.67
CA THR A 161 -14.59 -4.52 9.07
C THR A 161 -14.61 -4.67 10.59
N TYR A 162 -13.91 -3.78 11.31
CA TYR A 162 -13.87 -3.80 12.78
C TYR A 162 -15.25 -3.56 13.38
N ILE A 163 -15.98 -2.55 12.90
CA ILE A 163 -17.36 -2.26 13.32
C ILE A 163 -18.29 -3.43 12.99
N SER A 164 -18.14 -4.04 11.80
CA SER A 164 -18.94 -5.19 11.39
C SER A 164 -18.76 -6.40 12.30
N LEU A 165 -17.57 -6.61 12.89
CA LEU A 165 -17.29 -7.72 13.82
C LEU A 165 -17.90 -7.52 15.22
N TYR A 166 -18.26 -6.29 15.60
CA TYR A 166 -18.99 -6.02 16.85
C TYR A 166 -20.50 -6.23 16.71
N THR A 167 -21.01 -6.31 15.48
CA THR A 167 -22.45 -6.49 15.26
C THR A 167 -22.74 -7.99 15.13
N PRO A 168 -23.72 -8.53 15.88
CA PRO A 168 -24.09 -9.95 15.81
C PRO A 168 -24.92 -10.24 14.54
N TYR A 169 -24.32 -10.04 13.36
CA TYR A 169 -24.92 -10.44 12.09
C TYR A 169 -24.73 -11.94 11.87
N VAL A 170 -25.79 -12.62 11.41
CA VAL A 170 -25.73 -13.99 10.92
C VAL A 170 -25.07 -13.98 9.53
N MET A 171 -23.74 -13.90 9.51
CA MET A 171 -22.96 -13.82 8.28
C MET A 171 -22.84 -15.20 7.62
N ASN A 172 -23.05 -15.26 6.31
CA ASN A 172 -22.76 -16.45 5.53
C ASN A 172 -21.23 -16.73 5.55
N LEU A 173 -20.84 -17.97 5.84
CA LEU A 173 -19.45 -18.40 5.94
C LEU A 173 -18.63 -18.10 4.68
N TYR A 174 -19.22 -18.24 3.49
CA TYR A 174 -18.55 -17.91 2.22
C TYR A 174 -18.26 -16.42 2.09
N VAL A 175 -19.20 -15.57 2.53
CA VAL A 175 -19.04 -14.11 2.51
C VAL A 175 -17.97 -13.69 3.50
N LEU A 176 -17.95 -14.29 4.69
CA LEU A 176 -16.92 -14.05 5.70
C LEU A 176 -15.52 -14.41 5.16
N PHE A 177 -15.36 -15.60 4.56
CA PHE A 177 -14.08 -16.03 3.99
C PHE A 177 -13.58 -15.09 2.90
N PHE A 178 -14.45 -14.75 1.94
CA PHE A 178 -14.08 -13.85 0.85
C PHE A 178 -13.72 -12.45 1.36
N TRP A 179 -14.48 -11.94 2.33
CA TRP A 179 -14.22 -10.65 2.95
C TRP A 179 -12.90 -10.64 3.74
N SER A 180 -12.66 -11.65 4.58
CA SER A 180 -11.40 -11.80 5.33
C SER A 180 -10.20 -11.87 4.41
N PHE A 181 -10.31 -12.63 3.31
CA PHE A 181 -9.26 -12.70 2.29
C PHE A 181 -8.96 -11.32 1.69
N PHE A 182 -10.01 -10.58 1.32
CA PHE A 182 -9.87 -9.24 0.75
C PHE A 182 -9.19 -8.25 1.70
N VAL A 183 -9.59 -8.25 2.98
CA VAL A 183 -9.00 -7.37 4.02
C VAL A 183 -7.54 -7.74 4.29
N CYS A 184 -7.21 -9.03 4.40
CA CYS A 184 -5.83 -9.48 4.56
C CYS A 184 -4.96 -9.11 3.36
N TYR A 185 -5.47 -9.29 2.13
CA TYR A 185 -4.77 -8.92 0.90
C TYR A 185 -4.40 -7.43 0.89
N LEU A 186 -5.39 -6.55 1.12
CA LEU A 186 -5.17 -5.09 1.15
C LEU A 186 -4.17 -4.69 2.25
N SER A 187 -4.24 -5.34 3.41
CA SER A 187 -3.34 -5.07 4.53
C SER A 187 -1.89 -5.40 4.19
N TYR A 188 -1.61 -6.61 3.70
CA TYR A 188 -0.25 -7.01 3.32
C TYR A 188 0.28 -6.18 2.17
N PHE A 189 -0.56 -5.92 1.16
CA PHE A 189 -0.20 -5.07 0.04
C PHE A 189 0.26 -3.68 0.51
N THR A 190 -0.49 -3.09 1.44
CA THR A 190 -0.18 -1.79 2.02
C THR A 190 1.16 -1.78 2.77
N ILE A 191 1.45 -2.82 3.55
CA ILE A 191 2.71 -2.97 4.27
C ILE A 191 3.88 -3.06 3.28
N ILE A 192 3.75 -3.90 2.26
CA ILE A 192 4.83 -4.12 1.27
C ILE A 192 5.09 -2.87 0.45
N VAL A 193 4.03 -2.20 -0.04
CA VAL A 193 4.17 -0.92 -0.76
C VAL A 193 4.88 0.13 0.10
N SER A 194 4.59 0.18 1.39
CA SER A 194 5.26 1.11 2.31
C SER A 194 6.76 0.81 2.45
N ILE A 195 7.16 -0.46 2.49
CA ILE A 195 8.58 -0.86 2.52
C ILE A 195 9.27 -0.45 1.21
N MET A 196 8.59 -0.56 0.07
CA MET A 196 9.17 -0.15 -1.23
C MET A 196 9.35 1.36 -1.36
N LEU A 197 8.46 2.14 -0.76
CA LEU A 197 8.61 3.59 -0.70
C LEU A 197 9.86 4.01 0.07
N LEU A 198 10.24 3.28 1.13
CA LEU A 198 11.48 3.54 1.86
C LEU A 198 12.70 3.42 0.93
N GLY A 199 12.73 2.40 0.06
CA GLY A 199 13.79 2.28 -0.96
C GLY A 199 13.77 3.44 -1.96
N THR A 200 12.58 3.95 -2.27
CA THR A 200 12.38 5.07 -3.20
C THR A 200 12.80 6.41 -2.59
N SER A 201 12.49 6.68 -1.32
CA SER A 201 12.98 7.89 -0.61
C SER A 201 14.49 7.89 -0.46
N LEU A 202 15.12 6.74 -0.21
CA LEU A 202 16.56 6.66 -0.10
C LEU A 202 17.26 7.04 -1.42
N ARG A 203 16.78 6.49 -2.55
CA ARG A 203 17.28 6.85 -3.88
C ARG A 203 17.11 8.34 -4.17
N PHE A 204 15.97 8.89 -3.74
CA PHE A 204 15.71 10.31 -3.88
C PHE A 204 16.65 11.19 -3.05
N PHE A 205 16.91 10.80 -1.79
CA PHE A 205 17.86 11.51 -0.93
C PHE A 205 19.26 11.55 -1.56
N LEU A 206 19.72 10.43 -2.13
CA LEU A 206 20.99 10.35 -2.87
C LEU A 206 20.98 11.22 -4.12
N LEU A 207 19.86 11.26 -4.85
CA LEU A 207 19.67 12.12 -6.02
C LEU A 207 19.82 13.60 -5.63
N ASN A 208 19.14 14.04 -4.56
CA ASN A 208 19.23 15.42 -4.07
C ASN A 208 20.67 15.78 -3.70
N HIS A 209 21.36 14.92 -2.95
CA HIS A 209 22.77 15.13 -2.61
C HIS A 209 23.66 15.26 -3.86
N TRP A 210 23.42 14.45 -4.90
CA TRP A 210 24.21 14.51 -6.13
C TRP A 210 24.04 15.85 -6.86
N TYR A 211 22.81 16.35 -6.99
CA TYR A 211 22.54 17.64 -7.65
C TYR A 211 23.05 18.82 -6.84
N VAL A 212 22.91 18.80 -5.51
CA VAL A 212 23.47 19.84 -4.63
C VAL A 212 24.99 19.93 -4.80
N ARG A 213 25.68 18.79 -4.94
CA ARG A 213 27.15 18.78 -5.15
C ARG A 213 27.56 19.26 -6.53
N LYS A 214 26.75 19.04 -7.57
CA LYS A 214 27.03 19.54 -8.94
C LYS A 214 26.98 21.07 -9.04
N GLN A 215 26.32 21.74 -8.08
CA GLN A 215 26.21 23.20 -8.02
C GLN A 215 27.37 23.88 -7.26
N ASN A 216 28.15 23.14 -6.47
CA ASN A 216 29.34 23.61 -5.74
C ASN A 216 30.63 23.25 -6.49
#